data_AF-A0A4R1KTI5-F1
#
_entry.id   AF-A0A4R1KTI5-F1
#
_cell.length_a   1.000
_cell.length_b   1.000
_cell.length_c   1.000
_cell.angle_alpha   90.00
_cell.angle_beta   90.00
_cell.angle_gamma   90.00
#
_symmetry.space_group_name_H-M   'P 1'
#
loop_
_entity.id
_entity.type
_entity.pdbx_description
1 polymer ?
#
loop_
_entity_poly.entity_id
_entity_poly.type
_entity_poly.pdbx_seq_one_letter_code
_entity_poly.pdbx_strand_id
1 'polypeptide(L)'
;MPYKPLPTDNVPGHEAVELRLQSIDANVALAEAFYDFDTRNYRLTLVGPNGRHADAVFNGDFLDDVRDNPDGPRSKYSIELTQNLHAPLLEAIETKGLIAYGDELLKYFLLQFIYAEQRSNRSVEKYNTIGKGIQGDFERWLRADLTTEEKDKLIWAWSELLRLRLIAPTGTDLAIPDNWVKVTEKGISAVEGKSYADYAEIEIFIGKGEVYTGMRQVQLVFQQAKGNIVIIDPWVDESMLDFIAALDPVVSVQLATQNVSKSFGAAYAKLAQQRGNVEARSSNAFHDRFVILDGAALYHFGSSLNHLGKKATVVSKKSDDMLARTLGEFNKYWPNAQPL
;
A
#
# COMPACT_ATOMS: atom_id res chain seq x y z
N MET A 1 26.97 -25.51 0.52
CA MET A 1 25.80 -24.67 0.21
C MET A 1 24.84 -25.52 -0.60
N PRO A 2 23.53 -25.53 -0.29
CA PRO A 2 22.57 -26.46 -0.89
C PRO A 2 22.29 -26.17 -2.38
N TYR A 3 22.37 -24.90 -2.77
CA TYR A 3 22.21 -24.47 -4.17
C TYR A 3 23.47 -24.68 -5.01
N LYS A 4 23.35 -25.44 -6.11
CA LYS A 4 24.39 -25.59 -7.13
C LYS A 4 24.06 -24.74 -8.37
N PRO A 5 25.05 -24.09 -9.01
CA PRO A 5 24.83 -23.31 -10.23
C PRO A 5 24.23 -24.16 -11.34
N LEU A 6 23.36 -23.55 -12.13
CA LEU A 6 22.69 -24.14 -13.28
C LEU A 6 22.66 -23.11 -14.41
N PRO A 7 22.92 -23.51 -15.67
CA PRO A 7 22.63 -22.66 -16.83
C PRO A 7 21.17 -22.17 -16.82
N THR A 8 20.93 -20.91 -17.13
CA THR A 8 19.60 -20.29 -17.03
C THR A 8 18.59 -20.92 -17.98
N ASP A 9 19.05 -21.37 -19.14
CA ASP A 9 18.29 -22.13 -20.15
C ASP A 9 17.89 -23.53 -19.69
N ASN A 10 18.54 -24.08 -18.65
CA ASN A 10 18.18 -25.36 -18.05
C ASN A 10 17.12 -25.24 -16.95
N VAL A 11 16.60 -24.03 -16.66
CA VAL A 11 15.48 -23.84 -15.74
C VAL A 11 14.19 -24.33 -16.42
N PRO A 12 13.40 -25.23 -15.79
CA PRO A 12 12.11 -25.61 -16.34
C PRO A 12 11.22 -24.37 -16.52
N GLY A 13 10.62 -24.22 -17.70
CA GLY A 13 9.78 -23.07 -18.01
C GLY A 13 10.57 -21.77 -18.25
N HIS A 14 11.89 -21.84 -18.52
CA HIS A 14 12.77 -20.68 -18.76
C HIS A 14 12.14 -19.61 -19.67
N GLU A 15 11.60 -19.99 -20.83
CA GLU A 15 10.97 -19.03 -21.76
C GLU A 15 9.76 -18.31 -21.13
N ALA A 16 8.94 -19.02 -20.35
CA ALA A 16 7.80 -18.44 -19.66
C ALA A 16 8.24 -17.49 -18.54
N VAL A 17 9.34 -17.79 -17.85
CA VAL A 17 9.96 -16.91 -16.86
C VAL A 17 10.46 -15.62 -17.54
N GLU A 18 11.24 -15.74 -18.62
CA GLU A 18 11.77 -14.59 -19.38
C GLU A 18 10.65 -13.71 -19.94
N LEU A 19 9.65 -14.29 -20.59
CA LEU A 19 8.50 -13.56 -21.10
C LEU A 19 7.73 -12.85 -19.97
N ARG A 20 7.62 -13.49 -18.81
CA ARG A 20 6.97 -12.88 -17.64
C ARG A 20 7.78 -11.70 -17.10
N LEU A 21 9.10 -11.83 -16.98
CA LEU A 21 9.99 -10.74 -16.55
C LEU A 21 9.88 -9.55 -17.51
N GLN A 22 9.95 -9.79 -18.83
CA GLN A 22 9.79 -8.76 -19.85
C GLN A 22 8.41 -8.08 -19.80
N SER A 23 7.36 -8.82 -19.44
CA SER A 23 6.02 -8.25 -19.25
C SER A 23 5.89 -7.38 -18.00
N ILE A 24 6.73 -7.60 -16.99
CA ILE A 24 6.81 -6.76 -15.78
C ILE A 24 7.62 -5.51 -16.11
N ASP A 25 8.84 -5.69 -16.64
CA ASP A 25 9.70 -4.60 -17.13
C ASP A 25 10.70 -5.17 -18.14
N ALA A 26 10.82 -4.51 -19.30
CA ALA A 26 11.68 -4.95 -20.40
C ALA A 26 13.19 -4.92 -20.06
N ASN A 27 13.58 -4.22 -18.98
CA ASN A 27 14.97 -4.09 -18.54
C ASN A 27 15.34 -5.02 -17.38
N VAL A 28 14.42 -5.89 -16.96
CA VAL A 28 14.70 -6.94 -15.98
C VAL A 28 14.96 -8.26 -16.70
N ALA A 29 16.03 -8.95 -16.32
CA ALA A 29 16.41 -10.22 -16.92
C ALA A 29 16.84 -11.26 -15.86
N LEU A 30 16.83 -12.53 -16.24
CA LEU A 30 17.41 -13.61 -15.44
C LEU A 30 18.94 -13.62 -15.63
N ALA A 31 19.70 -13.36 -14.57
CA ALA A 31 21.16 -13.33 -14.61
C ALA A 31 21.78 -14.69 -14.29
N GLU A 32 21.31 -15.35 -13.23
CA GLU A 32 21.86 -16.62 -12.78
C GLU A 32 20.74 -17.55 -12.29
N ALA A 33 20.98 -18.86 -12.35
CA ALA A 33 20.09 -19.86 -11.78
C ALA A 33 20.87 -20.86 -10.92
N PHE A 34 20.22 -21.32 -9.87
CA PHE A 34 20.76 -22.34 -8.99
C PHE A 34 19.69 -23.34 -8.61
N TYR A 35 20.09 -24.59 -8.38
CA TYR A 35 19.19 -25.66 -7.97
C TYR A 35 19.64 -26.30 -6.65
N ASP A 36 18.70 -26.46 -5.73
CA ASP A 36 18.87 -27.19 -4.48
C ASP A 36 18.28 -28.60 -4.63
N PHE A 37 19.15 -29.61 -4.55
CA PHE A 37 18.77 -31.02 -4.72
C PHE A 37 17.97 -31.58 -3.55
N ASP A 38 18.14 -31.01 -2.35
CA ASP A 38 17.49 -31.50 -1.13
C ASP A 38 16.05 -30.98 -1.05
N THR A 39 15.86 -29.70 -1.38
CA THR A 39 14.52 -29.05 -1.35
C THR A 39 13.80 -29.07 -2.70
N ARG A 40 14.49 -29.46 -3.77
CA ARG A 40 14.01 -29.40 -5.17
C ARG A 40 13.58 -27.99 -5.58
N ASN A 41 14.23 -26.96 -5.04
CA ASN A 41 13.91 -25.57 -5.36
C ASN A 41 14.93 -24.98 -6.34
N TYR A 42 14.44 -24.12 -7.21
CA TYR A 42 15.24 -23.25 -8.06
C TYR A 42 15.32 -21.87 -7.44
N ARG A 43 16.53 -21.32 -7.34
CA ARG A 43 16.77 -19.92 -7.02
C ARG A 43 17.21 -19.20 -8.29
N LEU A 44 16.41 -18.23 -8.70
CA LEU A 44 16.60 -17.44 -9.89
C LEU A 44 17.06 -16.04 -9.48
N THR A 45 18.29 -15.67 -9.85
CA THR A 45 18.84 -14.35 -9.58
C THR A 45 18.53 -13.44 -10.75
N LEU A 46 17.67 -12.46 -10.52
CA LEU A 46 17.27 -11.42 -11.46
C LEU A 46 18.27 -10.27 -11.44
N VAL A 47 18.38 -9.55 -12.54
CA VAL A 47 19.14 -8.30 -12.65
C VAL A 47 18.29 -7.22 -13.28
N GLY A 48 18.34 -6.00 -12.72
CA GLY A 48 17.63 -4.84 -13.24
C GLY A 48 18.54 -3.82 -13.93
N PRO A 49 17.98 -2.73 -14.50
CA PRO A 49 18.72 -1.75 -15.30
C PRO A 49 19.86 -1.05 -14.56
N ASN A 50 19.76 -0.97 -13.23
CA ASN A 50 20.73 -0.32 -12.37
C ASN A 50 21.81 -1.28 -11.83
N GLY A 51 21.90 -2.51 -12.36
CA GLY A 51 22.85 -3.54 -11.92
C GLY A 51 22.52 -4.15 -10.54
N ARG A 52 21.32 -3.89 -10.00
CA ARG A 52 20.83 -4.50 -8.77
C ARG A 52 20.38 -5.93 -9.04
N HIS A 53 20.49 -6.77 -8.02
CA HIS A 53 20.12 -8.18 -8.09
C HIS A 53 19.06 -8.55 -7.05
N ALA A 54 18.19 -9.50 -7.39
CA ALA A 54 17.20 -10.07 -6.47
C ALA A 54 17.02 -11.56 -6.74
N ASP A 55 16.78 -12.34 -5.69
CA ASP A 55 16.50 -13.76 -5.82
C ASP A 55 14.98 -14.01 -5.75
N ALA A 56 14.47 -14.77 -6.71
CA ALA A 56 13.16 -15.40 -6.64
C ALA A 56 13.34 -16.92 -6.50
N VAL A 57 12.56 -17.55 -5.62
CA VAL A 57 12.67 -18.99 -5.35
C VAL A 57 11.39 -19.69 -5.75
N PHE A 58 11.52 -20.76 -6.54
CA PHE A 58 10.41 -21.56 -7.03
C PHE A 58 10.63 -23.04 -6.74
N ASN A 59 9.54 -23.76 -6.51
CA ASN A 59 9.58 -25.21 -6.44
C ASN A 59 9.78 -25.82 -7.84
N GLY A 60 10.55 -26.90 -7.93
CA GLY A 60 10.84 -27.58 -9.20
C GLY A 60 9.62 -28.17 -9.87
N ASP A 61 8.72 -28.82 -9.12
CA ASP A 61 7.49 -29.39 -9.68
C ASP A 61 6.60 -28.27 -10.28
N PHE A 62 6.58 -27.10 -9.64
CA PHE A 62 5.87 -25.92 -10.16
C PHE A 62 6.48 -25.41 -11.48
N LEU A 63 7.81 -25.33 -11.58
CA LEU A 63 8.46 -24.88 -12.81
C LEU A 63 8.33 -25.92 -13.95
N ASP A 64 8.29 -27.20 -13.62
CA ASP A 64 7.95 -28.27 -14.56
C ASP A 64 6.52 -28.10 -15.09
N ASP A 65 5.55 -27.79 -14.23
CA ASP A 65 4.17 -27.49 -14.65
C ASP A 65 4.12 -26.25 -15.57
N VAL A 66 4.89 -25.20 -15.27
CA VAL A 66 5.02 -24.00 -16.12
C VAL A 66 5.58 -24.35 -17.49
N ARG A 67 6.61 -25.21 -17.56
CA ARG A 67 7.18 -25.70 -18.82
C ARG A 67 6.14 -26.44 -19.66
N ASP A 68 5.37 -27.32 -19.01
CA ASP A 68 4.47 -28.23 -19.69
C ASP A 68 3.15 -27.55 -20.10
N ASN A 69 2.88 -26.34 -19.59
CA ASN A 69 1.70 -25.51 -19.91
C ASN A 69 2.09 -24.09 -20.39
N PRO A 70 2.76 -23.97 -21.56
CA PRO A 70 3.31 -22.69 -22.03
C PRO A 70 2.27 -21.71 -22.57
N ASP A 71 1.06 -22.18 -22.90
CA ASP A 71 -0.01 -21.35 -23.46
C ASP A 71 -0.66 -20.48 -22.37
N GLY A 72 -0.74 -19.16 -22.62
CA GLY A 72 -1.41 -18.17 -21.75
C GLY A 72 -2.88 -18.48 -21.44
N PRO A 73 -3.54 -17.67 -20.60
CA PRO A 73 -4.72 -18.06 -19.81
C PRO A 73 -5.93 -18.48 -20.66
N ARG A 74 -6.06 -19.79 -20.93
CA ARG A 74 -7.23 -20.41 -21.59
C ARG A 74 -8.08 -21.21 -20.61
N SER A 75 -7.52 -21.58 -19.46
CA SER A 75 -8.18 -22.34 -18.39
C SER A 75 -7.91 -21.74 -17.02
N LYS A 76 -8.77 -22.03 -16.03
CA LYS A 76 -8.59 -21.61 -14.63
C LYS A 76 -7.21 -22.02 -14.08
N TYR A 77 -6.74 -23.23 -14.42
CA TYR A 77 -5.44 -23.72 -14.02
C TYR A 77 -4.28 -22.91 -14.63
N SER A 78 -4.33 -22.61 -15.93
CA SER A 78 -3.29 -21.77 -16.58
C SER A 78 -3.24 -20.33 -16.03
N ILE A 79 -4.38 -19.78 -15.59
CA ILE A 79 -4.45 -18.47 -14.92
C ILE A 79 -3.74 -18.55 -13.56
N GLU A 80 -4.04 -19.58 -12.78
CA GLU A 80 -3.45 -19.79 -11.45
C GLU A 80 -1.95 -20.01 -11.54
N LEU A 81 -1.49 -20.83 -12.49
CA LEU A 81 -0.08 -21.07 -12.77
C LEU A 81 0.66 -19.78 -13.14
N THR A 82 0.03 -18.95 -13.99
CA THR A 82 0.55 -17.63 -14.38
C THR A 82 0.68 -16.68 -13.19
N GLN A 83 -0.35 -16.63 -12.33
CA GLN A 83 -0.34 -15.79 -11.13
C GLN A 83 0.73 -16.24 -10.14
N ASN A 84 0.85 -17.55 -9.92
CA ASN A 84 1.85 -18.13 -9.02
C ASN A 84 3.30 -17.96 -9.53
N LEU A 85 3.49 -17.78 -10.85
CA LEU A 85 4.78 -17.38 -11.40
C LEU A 85 5.01 -15.88 -11.25
N HIS A 86 3.99 -15.07 -11.53
CA HIS A 86 4.09 -13.61 -11.54
C HIS A 86 4.37 -13.02 -10.15
N ALA A 87 3.64 -13.46 -9.11
CA ALA A 87 3.70 -12.83 -7.80
C ALA A 87 5.11 -12.89 -7.15
N PRO A 88 5.84 -14.03 -7.12
CA PRO A 88 7.18 -14.08 -6.54
C PRO A 88 8.22 -13.31 -7.35
N LEU A 89 8.08 -13.23 -8.69
CA LEU A 89 8.96 -12.41 -9.53
C LEU A 89 8.74 -10.93 -9.25
N LEU A 90 7.47 -10.49 -9.17
CA LEU A 90 7.13 -9.11 -8.84
C LEU A 90 7.61 -8.75 -7.44
N GLU A 91 7.40 -9.62 -6.45
CA GLU A 91 7.87 -9.43 -5.08
C GLU A 91 9.39 -9.28 -5.01
N ALA A 92 10.15 -10.12 -5.75
CA ALA A 92 11.60 -10.02 -5.82
C ALA A 92 12.05 -8.70 -6.45
N ILE A 93 11.38 -8.26 -7.51
CA ILE A 93 11.65 -6.99 -8.21
C ILE A 93 11.38 -5.79 -7.29
N GLU A 94 10.24 -5.77 -6.60
CA GLU A 94 9.83 -4.65 -5.75
C GLU A 94 10.64 -4.59 -4.45
N THR A 95 10.78 -5.70 -3.73
CA THR A 95 11.40 -5.76 -2.39
C THR A 95 12.90 -5.44 -2.41
N LYS A 96 13.57 -5.69 -3.53
CA LYS A 96 14.99 -5.38 -3.72
C LYS A 96 15.22 -4.14 -4.58
N GLY A 97 14.14 -3.45 -4.96
CA GLY A 97 14.21 -2.24 -5.77
C GLY A 97 14.97 -2.47 -7.08
N LEU A 98 14.73 -3.60 -7.74
CA LEU A 98 15.51 -4.03 -8.91
C LEU A 98 15.42 -2.99 -10.05
N ILE A 99 14.26 -2.35 -10.17
CA ILE A 99 13.99 -1.21 -11.07
C ILE A 99 14.15 0.11 -10.31
N ALA A 100 13.35 0.28 -9.26
CA ALA A 100 13.46 1.34 -8.26
C ALA A 100 12.79 0.86 -6.97
N TYR A 101 13.22 1.37 -5.81
CA TYR A 101 12.48 1.15 -4.58
C TYR A 101 11.19 1.98 -4.60
N GLY A 102 10.07 1.34 -4.30
CA GLY A 102 8.80 2.03 -4.08
C GLY A 102 8.82 2.91 -2.82
N ASP A 103 8.00 3.96 -2.81
CA ASP A 103 7.96 4.97 -1.74
C ASP A 103 7.76 4.35 -0.35
N GLU A 104 6.81 3.43 -0.24
CA GLU A 104 6.51 2.72 1.01
C GLU A 104 7.69 1.86 1.49
N LEU A 105 8.41 1.24 0.56
CA LEU A 105 9.55 0.38 0.88
C LEU A 105 10.77 1.19 1.32
N LEU A 106 11.07 2.30 0.63
CA LEU A 106 12.09 3.25 1.07
C LEU A 106 11.77 3.80 2.46
N LYS A 107 10.51 4.17 2.70
CA LYS A 107 10.05 4.65 4.01
C LYS A 107 10.21 3.60 5.10
N TYR A 108 9.88 2.35 4.81
CA TYR A 108 10.07 1.23 5.72
C TYR A 108 11.54 1.01 6.05
N PHE A 109 12.39 0.84 5.04
CA PHE A 109 13.83 0.66 5.21
C PHE A 109 14.47 1.85 5.91
N LEU A 110 14.04 3.07 5.61
CA LEU A 110 14.51 4.27 6.30
C LEU A 110 14.18 4.21 7.81
N LEU A 111 12.97 3.79 8.20
CA LEU A 111 12.67 3.61 9.62
C LEU A 111 13.55 2.52 10.26
N GLN A 112 13.75 1.39 9.57
CA GLN A 112 14.62 0.31 10.06
C GLN A 112 16.06 0.77 10.25
N PHE A 113 16.59 1.56 9.30
CA PHE A 113 17.91 2.17 9.39
C PHE A 113 18.03 3.08 10.62
N ILE A 114 17.10 4.02 10.79
CA ILE A 114 17.13 4.97 11.93
C ILE A 114 17.05 4.19 13.26
N TYR A 115 16.22 3.15 13.32
CA TYR A 115 16.13 2.26 14.48
C TYR A 115 17.45 1.51 14.77
N ALA A 116 18.11 1.00 13.73
CA ALA A 116 19.38 0.29 13.87
C ALA A 116 20.52 1.22 14.33
N GLU A 117 20.62 2.44 13.78
CA GLU A 117 21.64 3.42 14.17
C GLU A 117 21.44 3.89 15.62
N GLN A 118 20.19 4.07 16.05
CA GLN A 118 19.89 4.47 17.43
C GLN A 118 20.33 3.43 18.46
N ARG A 119 20.25 2.12 18.16
CA ARG A 119 20.80 1.06 19.03
C ARG A 119 22.30 1.18 19.24
N SER A 120 23.00 1.79 18.30
CA SER A 120 24.42 2.08 18.38
C SER A 120 24.72 3.43 19.07
N ASN A 121 23.71 4.01 19.74
CA ASN A 121 23.75 5.25 20.51
C ASN A 121 24.19 6.49 19.71
N ARG A 122 23.85 6.52 18.40
CA ARG A 122 24.07 7.65 17.50
C ARG A 122 22.76 8.37 17.24
N SER A 123 22.78 9.70 17.31
CA SER A 123 21.69 10.52 16.77
C SER A 123 21.76 10.51 15.24
N VAL A 124 20.62 10.35 14.58
CA VAL A 124 20.57 10.20 13.12
C VAL A 124 20.27 11.56 12.48
N GLU A 125 21.16 12.00 11.58
CA GLU A 125 21.02 13.28 10.88
C GLU A 125 20.56 13.06 9.44
N LYS A 126 19.58 13.86 9.00
CA LYS A 126 18.88 13.71 7.72
C LYS A 126 19.82 13.67 6.52
N TYR A 127 20.73 14.62 6.41
CA TYR A 127 21.55 14.75 5.21
C TYR A 127 22.79 13.85 5.21
N ASN A 128 23.26 13.40 6.37
CA ASN A 128 24.23 12.31 6.49
C ASN A 128 23.59 10.99 6.05
N THR A 129 22.32 10.78 6.42
CA THR A 129 21.54 9.60 6.06
C THR A 129 21.30 9.53 4.55
N ILE A 130 20.76 10.60 3.96
CA ILE A 130 20.36 10.65 2.54
C ILE A 130 21.57 10.89 1.61
N GLY A 131 22.55 11.66 2.07
CA GLY A 131 23.72 12.08 1.28
C GLY A 131 23.47 13.34 0.45
N LYS A 132 24.35 14.34 0.55
CA LYS A 132 24.29 15.62 -0.20
C LYS A 132 24.99 15.50 -1.55
N GLY A 133 24.40 14.76 -2.50
CA GLY A 133 25.02 14.52 -3.81
C GLY A 133 26.18 13.52 -3.80
N ILE A 134 26.42 12.87 -2.66
CA ILE A 134 27.32 11.72 -2.48
C ILE A 134 26.56 10.60 -1.77
N GLN A 135 27.21 9.45 -1.60
CA GLN A 135 26.62 8.31 -0.90
C GLN A 135 26.38 8.61 0.58
N GLY A 136 25.13 8.50 1.02
CA GLY A 136 24.71 8.65 2.42
C GLY A 136 24.91 7.38 3.24
N ASP A 137 24.72 7.48 4.56
CA ASP A 137 24.82 6.33 5.47
C ASP A 137 23.75 5.27 5.17
N PHE A 138 22.58 5.69 4.69
CA PHE A 138 21.48 4.79 4.33
C PHE A 138 21.85 3.85 3.17
N GLU A 139 22.48 4.37 2.11
CA GLU A 139 22.94 3.57 0.97
C GLU A 139 23.99 2.53 1.38
N ARG A 140 24.91 2.90 2.28
CA ARG A 140 25.90 1.97 2.83
C ARG A 140 25.27 0.87 3.66
N TRP A 141 24.25 1.21 4.46
CA TRP A 141 23.50 0.24 5.23
C TRP A 141 22.69 -0.71 4.34
N LEU A 142 22.02 -0.16 3.33
CA LEU A 142 21.23 -0.89 2.34
C LEU A 142 22.11 -1.76 1.42
N ARG A 143 23.39 -1.43 1.31
CA ARG A 143 24.35 -2.02 0.36
C ARG A 143 23.88 -1.87 -1.09
N ALA A 144 23.26 -0.74 -1.39
CA ALA A 144 22.76 -0.40 -2.71
C ALA A 144 22.90 1.12 -2.93
N ASP A 145 23.36 1.50 -4.12
CA ASP A 145 23.38 2.90 -4.55
C ASP A 145 21.99 3.32 -4.98
N LEU A 146 21.51 4.47 -4.51
CA LEU A 146 20.20 5.01 -4.84
C LEU A 146 20.28 5.99 -6.01
N THR A 147 19.25 5.97 -6.86
CA THR A 147 19.09 6.96 -7.92
C THR A 147 18.74 8.34 -7.32
N THR A 148 18.91 9.41 -8.10
CA THR A 148 18.52 10.76 -7.67
C THR A 148 17.04 10.82 -7.25
N GLU A 149 16.15 10.14 -8.01
CA GLU A 149 14.72 10.10 -7.71
C GLU A 149 14.43 9.37 -6.38
N GLU A 150 15.14 8.27 -6.10
CA GLU A 150 15.01 7.56 -4.83
C GLU A 150 15.54 8.38 -3.65
N LYS A 151 16.58 9.19 -3.85
CA LYS A 151 17.04 10.15 -2.83
C LYS A 151 16.01 11.24 -2.57
N ASP A 152 15.33 11.73 -3.61
CA ASP A 152 14.20 12.65 -3.43
C ASP A 152 13.06 11.98 -2.65
N LYS A 153 12.72 10.74 -2.98
CA LYS A 153 11.74 9.93 -2.21
C LYS A 153 12.13 9.76 -0.75
N LEU A 154 13.42 9.59 -0.42
CA LEU A 154 13.88 9.56 0.97
C LEU A 154 13.65 10.87 1.72
N ILE A 155 13.77 12.02 1.05
CA ILE A 155 13.48 13.32 1.66
C ILE A 155 12.01 13.40 2.06
N TRP A 156 11.10 12.91 1.20
CA TRP A 156 9.67 12.84 1.48
C TRP A 156 9.35 11.81 2.56
N ALA A 157 9.93 10.62 2.47
CA ALA A 157 9.77 9.56 3.46
C ALA A 157 10.19 10.02 4.86
N TRP A 158 11.30 10.77 4.97
CA TRP A 158 11.74 11.36 6.24
C TRP A 158 10.67 12.28 6.84
N SER A 159 10.13 13.21 6.04
CA SER A 159 9.08 14.14 6.49
C SER A 159 7.81 13.38 6.91
N GLU A 160 7.49 12.29 6.20
CA GLU A 160 6.32 11.48 6.49
C GLU A 160 6.47 10.66 7.78
N LEU A 161 7.67 10.10 8.04
CA LEU A 161 7.96 9.43 9.30
C LEU A 161 7.83 10.38 10.51
N LEU A 162 8.23 11.65 10.36
CA LEU A 162 8.01 12.71 11.35
C LEU A 162 6.50 12.99 11.53
N ARG A 163 5.77 13.18 10.42
CA ARG A 163 4.32 13.42 10.42
C ARG A 163 3.55 12.32 11.13
N LEU A 164 3.94 11.07 10.90
CA LEU A 164 3.34 9.86 11.50
C LEU A 164 3.78 9.62 12.95
N ARG A 165 4.69 10.45 13.47
CA ARG A 165 5.33 10.31 14.79
C ARG A 165 6.03 8.98 14.99
N LEU A 166 6.58 8.40 13.91
CA LEU A 166 7.41 7.20 13.96
C LEU A 166 8.85 7.55 14.32
N ILE A 167 9.29 8.73 13.89
CA ILE A 167 10.51 9.38 14.37
C ILE A 167 10.14 10.75 14.95
N ALA A 168 11.00 11.29 15.80
CA ALA A 168 10.83 12.59 16.43
C ALA A 168 12.16 13.33 16.54
N PRO A 169 12.15 14.68 16.53
CA PRO A 169 13.32 15.49 16.81
C PRO A 169 14.01 15.10 18.12
N THR A 170 15.33 15.10 18.14
CA THR A 170 16.11 14.92 19.37
C THR A 170 16.13 16.18 20.23
N GLY A 171 15.88 17.35 19.63
CA GLY A 171 16.10 18.67 20.24
C GLY A 171 17.56 19.13 20.22
N THR A 172 18.43 18.42 19.49
CA THR A 172 19.87 18.76 19.36
C THR A 172 20.07 20.09 18.62
N ASP A 173 19.29 20.33 17.57
CA ASP A 173 19.27 21.59 16.81
C ASP A 173 17.89 22.23 16.96
N LEU A 174 17.81 23.40 17.60
CA LEU A 174 16.54 24.10 17.81
C LEU A 174 16.15 24.98 16.62
N ALA A 175 17.07 25.28 15.72
CA ALA A 175 16.79 26.06 14.52
C ALA A 175 16.20 25.17 13.41
N ILE A 176 16.68 23.92 13.31
CA ILE A 176 16.19 22.92 12.35
C ILE A 176 15.97 21.58 13.06
N PRO A 177 14.93 21.47 13.92
CA PRO A 177 14.71 20.31 14.78
C PRO A 177 14.49 19.01 14.01
N ASP A 178 14.00 19.09 12.77
CA ASP A 178 13.63 17.94 11.95
C ASP A 178 14.84 17.21 11.33
N ASN A 179 16.04 17.79 11.41
CA ASN A 179 17.24 17.16 10.85
C ASN A 179 17.80 16.06 11.76
N TRP A 180 17.70 16.21 13.07
CA TRP A 180 18.23 15.25 14.03
C TRP A 180 17.08 14.50 14.67
N VAL A 181 16.98 13.21 14.37
CA VAL A 181 15.84 12.39 14.79
C VAL A 181 16.24 11.18 15.61
N LYS A 182 15.27 10.70 16.36
CA LYS A 182 15.26 9.40 17.03
C LYS A 182 13.94 8.69 16.72
N VAL A 183 13.95 7.38 16.74
CA VAL A 183 12.74 6.56 16.66
C VAL A 183 11.92 6.73 17.94
N THR A 184 10.61 6.88 17.79
CA THR A 184 9.66 6.94 18.91
C THR A 184 9.28 5.54 19.38
N GLU A 185 8.58 5.40 20.50
CA GLU A 185 8.00 4.10 20.91
C GLU A 185 7.06 3.52 19.84
N LYS A 186 6.31 4.39 19.14
CA LYS A 186 5.47 4.02 18.00
C LYS A 186 6.31 3.47 16.85
N GLY A 187 7.42 4.13 16.51
CA GLY A 187 8.35 3.65 15.49
C GLY A 187 9.03 2.35 15.86
N ILE A 188 9.45 2.17 17.12
CA ILE A 188 10.03 0.92 17.62
C ILE A 188 9.03 -0.21 17.46
N SER A 189 7.79 -0.01 17.89
CA SER A 189 6.72 -0.99 17.74
C SER A 189 6.45 -1.32 16.27
N ALA A 190 6.52 -0.32 15.38
CA ALA A 190 6.34 -0.52 13.95
C ALA A 190 7.47 -1.35 13.30
N VAL A 191 8.71 -1.25 13.80
CA VAL A 191 9.83 -2.07 13.31
C VAL A 191 9.82 -3.47 13.92
N GLU A 192 9.52 -3.59 15.22
CA GLU A 192 9.53 -4.86 15.96
C GLU A 192 8.29 -5.73 15.69
N GLY A 193 7.20 -5.13 15.19
CA GLY A 193 5.91 -5.77 14.88
C GLY A 193 5.90 -6.79 13.73
N LYS A 194 7.00 -6.90 12.96
CA LYS A 194 7.24 -7.80 11.81
C LYS A 194 6.46 -7.46 10.52
N SER A 195 7.14 -7.68 9.38
CA SER A 195 6.74 -7.60 7.94
C SER A 195 6.45 -6.22 7.30
N TYR A 196 6.92 -6.05 6.06
CA TYR A 196 6.62 -4.91 5.18
C TYR A 196 5.12 -4.80 4.84
N ALA A 197 4.42 -5.94 4.76
CA ALA A 197 2.98 -5.99 4.50
C ALA A 197 2.15 -5.32 5.61
N ASP A 198 2.66 -5.29 6.84
CA ASP A 198 2.02 -4.66 7.99
C ASP A 198 2.28 -3.13 8.05
N TYR A 199 3.14 -2.63 7.17
CA TYR A 199 3.58 -1.24 7.11
C TYR A 199 2.71 -0.36 6.19
N ALA A 200 1.86 -0.96 5.36
CA ALA A 200 0.81 -0.27 4.62
C ALA A 200 -0.34 0.08 5.59
N GLU A 201 -0.17 1.18 6.33
CA GLU A 201 -1.10 1.80 7.29
C GLU A 201 -2.41 1.02 7.55
N ILE A 202 -2.32 -0.04 8.35
CA ILE A 202 -3.51 -0.84 8.71
C ILE A 202 -4.41 -0.01 9.62
N GLU A 203 -3.87 0.82 10.52
CA GLU A 203 -4.66 1.63 11.46
C GLU A 203 -4.03 3.02 11.74
N ILE A 204 -4.79 4.08 11.49
CA ILE A 204 -4.46 5.48 11.75
C ILE A 204 -5.24 5.95 12.97
N PHE A 205 -4.55 6.27 14.06
CA PHE A 205 -5.16 6.93 15.21
C PHE A 205 -5.23 8.45 14.99
N ILE A 206 -6.42 9.01 15.18
CA ILE A 206 -6.67 10.46 15.10
C ILE A 206 -7.07 10.94 16.49
N GLY A 207 -6.33 11.91 17.02
CA GLY A 207 -6.54 12.46 18.35
C GLY A 207 -7.81 13.30 18.45
N LYS A 208 -8.33 13.44 19.67
CA LYS A 208 -9.45 14.36 19.95
C LYS A 208 -9.05 15.80 19.59
N GLY A 209 -9.86 16.45 18.78
CA GLY A 209 -9.64 17.82 18.31
C GLY A 209 -8.85 17.91 17.01
N GLU A 210 -8.31 16.80 16.49
CA GLU A 210 -7.60 16.76 15.21
C GLU A 210 -8.59 16.68 14.03
N VAL A 211 -9.58 17.57 14.01
CA VAL A 211 -10.69 17.56 13.04
C VAL A 211 -10.20 17.77 11.60
N TYR A 212 -9.21 18.64 11.41
CA TYR A 212 -8.60 18.85 10.09
C TYR A 212 -7.85 17.60 9.61
N THR A 213 -7.10 16.94 10.49
CA THR A 213 -6.45 15.66 10.20
C THR A 213 -7.49 14.63 9.80
N GLY A 214 -8.60 14.53 10.54
CA GLY A 214 -9.75 13.68 10.20
C GLY A 214 -10.31 13.95 8.81
N MET A 215 -10.66 15.20 8.54
CA MET A 215 -11.14 15.63 7.21
C MET A 215 -10.16 15.22 6.10
N ARG A 216 -8.86 15.43 6.30
CA ARG A 216 -7.84 15.08 5.32
C ARG A 216 -7.74 13.56 5.10
N GLN A 217 -7.88 12.77 6.16
CA GLN A 217 -7.89 11.30 6.04
C GLN A 217 -9.07 10.78 5.22
N VAL A 218 -10.27 11.35 5.40
CA VAL A 218 -11.43 11.03 4.56
C VAL A 218 -11.14 11.36 3.09
N GLN A 219 -10.61 12.55 2.81
CA GLN A 219 -10.23 12.94 1.44
C GLN A 219 -9.20 12.00 0.82
N LEU A 220 -8.17 11.62 1.57
CA LEU A 220 -7.11 10.71 1.09
C LEU A 220 -7.67 9.33 0.73
N VAL A 221 -8.63 8.80 1.52
CA VAL A 221 -9.30 7.54 1.20
C VAL A 221 -10.20 7.70 -0.03
N PHE A 222 -10.99 8.76 -0.10
CA PHE A 222 -11.94 9.00 -1.20
C PHE A 222 -11.24 9.16 -2.55
N GLN A 223 -10.12 9.90 -2.58
CA GLN A 223 -9.35 10.17 -3.81
C GLN A 223 -8.69 8.92 -4.43
N GLN A 224 -8.66 7.79 -3.71
CA GLN A 224 -8.16 6.54 -4.24
C GLN A 224 -9.16 5.85 -5.17
N ALA A 225 -10.46 6.12 -5.06
CA ALA A 225 -11.49 5.53 -5.92
C ALA A 225 -11.28 5.89 -7.39
N LYS A 226 -11.38 4.91 -8.29
CA LYS A 226 -11.19 5.10 -9.74
C LYS A 226 -12.44 4.88 -10.57
N GLY A 227 -13.37 4.04 -10.12
CA GLY A 227 -14.61 3.72 -10.84
C GLY A 227 -15.86 3.70 -9.95
N ASN A 228 -15.74 3.23 -8.70
CA ASN A 228 -16.85 3.14 -7.76
C ASN A 228 -16.41 3.41 -6.33
N ILE A 229 -17.29 4.06 -5.57
CA ILE A 229 -17.16 4.19 -4.12
C ILE A 229 -18.50 3.90 -3.45
N VAL A 230 -18.48 3.00 -2.47
CA VAL A 230 -19.59 2.78 -1.54
C VAL A 230 -19.25 3.45 -0.23
N ILE A 231 -20.13 4.31 0.25
CA ILE A 231 -19.99 5.05 1.50
C ILE A 231 -21.11 4.61 2.43
N ILE A 232 -20.74 4.08 3.60
CA ILE A 232 -21.68 3.65 4.64
C ILE A 232 -21.38 4.51 5.87
N ASP A 233 -22.28 5.44 6.18
CA ASP A 233 -22.21 6.25 7.40
C ASP A 233 -23.62 6.54 7.92
N PRO A 234 -24.00 6.06 9.11
CA PRO A 234 -25.34 6.29 9.64
C PRO A 234 -25.70 7.77 9.88
N TRP A 235 -24.72 8.68 9.91
CA TRP A 235 -24.94 10.09 10.20
C TRP A 235 -24.15 10.99 9.25
N VAL A 236 -24.83 11.59 8.27
CA VAL A 236 -24.20 12.52 7.30
C VAL A 236 -24.84 13.90 7.31
N ASP A 237 -24.06 14.89 6.91
CA ASP A 237 -24.50 16.27 6.65
C ASP A 237 -23.94 16.73 5.30
N GLU A 238 -24.09 18.02 4.98
CA GLU A 238 -23.66 18.58 3.70
C GLU A 238 -22.16 18.40 3.43
N SER A 239 -21.31 18.27 4.45
CA SER A 239 -19.87 18.05 4.24
C SER A 239 -19.58 16.74 3.51
N MET A 240 -20.46 15.74 3.65
CA MET A 240 -20.36 14.50 2.86
C MET A 240 -20.52 14.76 1.38
N LEU A 241 -21.42 15.70 1.01
CA LEU A 241 -21.63 16.08 -0.39
C LEU A 241 -20.42 16.82 -0.94
N ASP A 242 -19.69 17.60 -0.13
CA ASP A 242 -18.45 18.24 -0.53
C ASP A 242 -17.34 17.22 -0.82
N PHE A 243 -17.21 16.17 0.02
CA PHE A 243 -16.29 15.07 -0.28
C PHE A 243 -16.65 14.35 -1.58
N ILE A 244 -17.95 14.08 -1.79
CA ILE A 244 -18.43 13.46 -3.03
C ILE A 244 -18.18 14.38 -4.23
N ALA A 245 -18.41 15.69 -4.12
CA ALA A 245 -18.20 16.65 -5.20
C ALA A 245 -16.71 16.74 -5.62
N ALA A 246 -15.78 16.48 -4.70
CA ALA A 246 -14.34 16.50 -4.96
C ALA A 246 -13.80 15.22 -5.64
N LEU A 247 -14.59 14.14 -5.73
CA LEU A 247 -14.21 12.92 -6.45
C LEU A 247 -14.18 13.17 -7.97
N ASP A 248 -13.38 12.37 -8.68
CA ASP A 248 -13.41 12.35 -10.15
C ASP A 248 -14.86 12.13 -10.63
N PRO A 249 -15.37 12.94 -11.58
CA PRO A 249 -16.72 12.80 -12.11
C PRO A 249 -17.06 11.40 -12.63
N VAL A 250 -16.07 10.62 -13.09
CA VAL A 250 -16.28 9.25 -13.58
C VAL A 250 -16.67 8.27 -12.46
N VAL A 251 -16.27 8.53 -11.22
CA VAL A 251 -16.49 7.64 -10.08
C VAL A 251 -17.98 7.62 -9.73
N SER A 252 -18.59 6.43 -9.81
CA SER A 252 -19.95 6.18 -9.35
C SER A 252 -20.00 6.12 -7.82
N VAL A 253 -21.07 6.66 -7.23
CA VAL A 253 -21.17 6.82 -5.77
C VAL A 253 -22.46 6.20 -5.25
N GLN A 254 -22.33 5.31 -4.27
CA GLN A 254 -23.43 4.73 -3.52
C GLN A 254 -23.31 5.12 -2.04
N LEU A 255 -24.22 5.94 -1.55
CA LEU A 255 -24.26 6.41 -0.16
C LEU A 255 -25.39 5.73 0.62
N ALA A 256 -25.04 4.93 1.62
CA ALA A 256 -25.97 4.36 2.59
C ALA A 256 -25.89 5.14 3.91
N THR A 257 -27.00 5.73 4.34
CA THR A 257 -27.04 6.52 5.58
C THR A 257 -28.39 6.46 6.28
N GLN A 258 -28.42 6.60 7.61
CA GLN A 258 -29.67 6.55 8.38
C GLN A 258 -30.26 7.94 8.61
N ASN A 259 -29.39 8.90 8.98
CA ASN A 259 -29.78 10.21 9.44
C ASN A 259 -29.04 11.28 8.65
N VAL A 260 -29.78 12.25 8.11
CA VAL A 260 -29.25 13.36 7.33
C VAL A 260 -29.59 14.71 7.98
N SER A 261 -28.77 15.74 7.74
CA SER A 261 -29.11 17.12 8.13
C SER A 261 -30.35 17.63 7.37
N LYS A 262 -31.06 18.63 7.92
CA LYS A 262 -32.29 19.17 7.31
C LYS A 262 -32.06 19.71 5.89
N SER A 263 -30.88 20.24 5.63
CA SER A 263 -30.47 20.85 4.38
C SER A 263 -29.85 19.86 3.39
N PHE A 264 -29.51 18.65 3.83
CA PHE A 264 -28.88 17.62 3.00
C PHE A 264 -29.69 17.29 1.75
N GLY A 265 -31.00 17.05 1.86
CA GLY A 265 -31.82 16.61 0.72
C GLY A 265 -31.82 17.60 -0.46
N ALA A 266 -31.92 18.89 -0.19
CA ALA A 266 -31.89 19.92 -1.22
C ALA A 266 -30.51 20.06 -1.89
N ALA A 267 -29.43 19.90 -1.13
CA ALA A 267 -28.06 19.90 -1.67
C ALA A 267 -27.76 18.61 -2.45
N TYR A 268 -28.20 17.46 -1.94
CA TYR A 268 -28.09 16.16 -2.60
C TYR A 268 -28.78 16.16 -3.96
N ALA A 269 -30.02 16.66 -4.05
CA ALA A 269 -30.74 16.73 -5.31
C ALA A 269 -29.97 17.51 -6.39
N LYS A 270 -29.32 18.63 -6.00
CA LYS A 270 -28.48 19.43 -6.92
C LYS A 270 -27.22 18.68 -7.35
N LEU A 271 -26.51 18.05 -6.40
CA LEU A 271 -25.30 17.29 -6.69
C LEU A 271 -25.59 16.06 -7.57
N ALA A 272 -26.66 15.33 -7.26
CA ALA A 272 -27.10 14.17 -8.03
C ALA A 272 -27.50 14.57 -9.45
N GLN A 273 -28.20 15.70 -9.63
CA GLN A 273 -28.49 16.26 -10.95
C GLN A 273 -27.22 16.66 -11.71
N GLN A 274 -26.24 17.25 -11.05
CA GLN A 274 -24.99 17.68 -11.67
C GLN A 274 -24.11 16.50 -12.10
N ARG A 275 -24.03 15.44 -11.28
CA ARG A 275 -23.13 14.32 -11.51
C ARG A 275 -23.77 13.16 -12.28
N GLY A 276 -25.06 12.90 -12.09
CA GLY A 276 -25.79 11.79 -12.71
C GLY A 276 -25.43 10.38 -12.20
N ASN A 277 -24.35 10.22 -11.43
CA ASN A 277 -23.84 8.94 -10.92
C ASN A 277 -23.72 8.88 -9.39
N VAL A 278 -24.60 9.60 -8.68
CA VAL A 278 -24.64 9.60 -7.20
C VAL A 278 -26.01 9.14 -6.72
N GLU A 279 -26.03 8.00 -6.04
CA GLU A 279 -27.24 7.43 -5.46
C GLU A 279 -27.11 7.38 -3.93
N ALA A 280 -28.07 7.99 -3.23
CA ALA A 280 -28.16 7.95 -1.77
C ALA A 280 -29.43 7.19 -1.36
N ARG A 281 -29.28 6.23 -0.45
CA ARG A 281 -30.38 5.44 0.09
C ARG A 281 -30.33 5.44 1.62
N SER A 282 -31.51 5.47 2.24
CA SER A 282 -31.64 5.27 3.68
C SER A 282 -31.07 3.90 4.05
N SER A 283 -30.43 3.74 5.21
CA SER A 283 -29.96 2.45 5.74
C SER A 283 -29.85 2.44 7.25
N ASN A 284 -30.33 1.37 7.87
CA ASN A 284 -30.11 1.03 9.28
C ASN A 284 -29.40 -0.33 9.46
N ALA A 285 -28.88 -0.90 8.36
CA ALA A 285 -28.26 -2.22 8.35
C ALA A 285 -26.84 -2.22 8.95
N PHE A 286 -26.21 -1.04 9.03
CA PHE A 286 -24.83 -0.88 9.47
C PHE A 286 -24.76 0.07 10.66
N HIS A 287 -24.09 -0.35 11.73
CA HIS A 287 -23.76 0.51 12.86
C HIS A 287 -22.44 1.26 12.65
N ASP A 288 -21.45 0.55 12.12
CA ASP A 288 -20.11 1.09 11.86
C ASP A 288 -20.05 1.78 10.51
N ARG A 289 -18.99 2.56 10.29
CA ARG A 289 -18.80 3.30 9.05
C ARG A 289 -17.75 2.61 8.19
N PHE A 290 -18.09 2.46 6.93
CA PHE A 290 -17.25 1.81 5.95
C PHE A 290 -17.18 2.60 4.66
N VAL A 291 -16.02 2.54 4.02
CA VAL A 291 -15.82 3.02 2.66
C VAL A 291 -15.24 1.87 1.86
N ILE A 292 -15.93 1.49 0.78
CA ILE A 292 -15.47 0.46 -0.15
C ILE A 292 -15.05 1.17 -1.43
N LEU A 293 -13.82 0.97 -1.86
CA LEU A 293 -13.27 1.54 -3.09
C LEU A 293 -13.21 0.46 -4.16
N ASP A 294 -13.84 0.70 -5.30
CA ASP A 294 -13.78 -0.11 -6.52
C ASP A 294 -14.11 -1.61 -6.31
N GLY A 295 -14.82 -1.94 -5.23
CA GLY A 295 -15.06 -3.33 -4.80
C GLY A 295 -13.81 -4.10 -4.38
N ALA A 296 -12.66 -3.42 -4.23
CA ALA A 296 -11.34 -4.04 -4.05
C ALA A 296 -10.63 -3.62 -2.75
N ALA A 297 -11.07 -2.54 -2.09
CA ALA A 297 -10.50 -2.11 -0.81
C ALA A 297 -11.59 -1.70 0.18
N LEU A 298 -11.43 -2.07 1.45
CA LEU A 298 -12.33 -1.70 2.55
C LEU A 298 -11.60 -0.85 3.58
N TYR A 299 -12.18 0.30 3.93
CA TYR A 299 -11.79 1.13 5.05
C TYR A 299 -12.89 1.18 6.10
N HIS A 300 -12.52 1.05 7.36
CA HIS A 300 -13.38 1.21 8.53
C HIS A 300 -13.03 2.49 9.27
N PHE A 301 -14.06 3.24 9.69
CA PHE A 301 -13.93 4.46 10.45
C PHE A 301 -14.68 4.32 11.78
N GLY A 302 -13.96 4.50 12.89
CA GLY A 302 -14.54 4.43 14.24
C GLY A 302 -15.42 5.63 14.63
N SER A 303 -15.61 6.61 13.74
CA SER A 303 -16.55 7.72 13.92
C SER A 303 -16.98 8.29 12.59
N SER A 304 -18.11 9.01 12.57
CA SER A 304 -18.71 9.49 11.32
C SER A 304 -17.75 10.39 10.55
N LEU A 305 -17.74 10.23 9.23
CA LEU A 305 -16.76 10.80 8.32
C LEU A 305 -16.79 12.33 8.35
N ASN A 306 -17.99 12.93 8.47
CA ASN A 306 -18.20 14.37 8.62
C ASN A 306 -17.67 14.96 9.94
N HIS A 307 -17.37 14.13 10.94
CA HIS A 307 -16.94 14.55 12.28
C HIS A 307 -15.65 13.85 12.74
N LEU A 308 -14.90 13.25 11.81
CA LEU A 308 -13.71 12.49 12.11
C LEU A 308 -12.69 13.38 12.85
N GLY A 309 -12.14 12.88 13.98
CA GLY A 309 -11.21 13.63 14.83
C GLY A 309 -11.86 14.57 15.86
N LYS A 310 -13.19 14.75 15.87
CA LYS A 310 -13.88 15.49 16.97
C LYS A 310 -13.71 14.79 18.32
N LYS A 311 -13.72 13.45 18.29
CA LYS A 311 -13.29 12.57 19.39
C LYS A 311 -12.14 11.70 18.86
N ALA A 312 -11.34 11.16 19.78
CA ALA A 312 -10.31 10.22 19.42
C ALA A 312 -10.92 9.01 18.70
N THR A 313 -10.32 8.59 17.58
CA THR A 313 -10.88 7.55 16.71
C THR A 313 -9.77 6.86 15.93
N VAL A 314 -10.12 5.76 15.26
CA VAL A 314 -9.22 5.00 14.40
C VAL A 314 -9.85 4.89 13.01
N VAL A 315 -9.03 5.10 11.99
CA VAL A 315 -9.31 4.73 10.60
C VAL A 315 -8.48 3.51 10.30
N SER A 316 -9.03 2.50 9.62
CA SER A 316 -8.30 1.27 9.38
C SER A 316 -8.63 0.64 8.04
N LYS A 317 -7.61 0.21 7.28
CA LYS A 317 -7.80 -0.64 6.11
C LYS A 317 -8.05 -2.07 6.60
N LYS A 318 -9.04 -2.75 6.04
CA LYS A 318 -9.43 -4.10 6.44
C LYS A 318 -9.03 -5.13 5.38
N SER A 319 -8.91 -6.38 5.81
CA SER A 319 -8.53 -7.52 4.97
C SER A 319 -9.59 -7.85 3.91
N ASP A 320 -9.19 -8.61 2.91
CA ASP A 320 -10.07 -9.03 1.81
C ASP A 320 -11.25 -9.90 2.27
N ASP A 321 -11.08 -10.73 3.32
CA ASP A 321 -12.19 -11.47 3.94
C ASP A 321 -13.23 -10.53 4.55
N MET A 322 -12.79 -9.47 5.24
CA MET A 322 -13.69 -8.47 5.80
C MET A 322 -14.38 -7.66 4.70
N LEU A 323 -13.66 -7.34 3.62
CA LEU A 323 -14.23 -6.72 2.42
C LEU A 323 -15.33 -7.59 1.82
N ALA A 324 -15.08 -8.86 1.56
CA ALA A 324 -16.04 -9.78 0.96
C ALA A 324 -17.32 -9.90 1.79
N ARG A 325 -17.19 -9.98 3.12
CA ARG A 325 -18.35 -10.03 4.04
C ARG A 325 -19.13 -8.72 4.05
N THR A 326 -18.44 -7.59 4.19
CA THR A 326 -19.07 -6.27 4.26
C THR A 326 -19.78 -5.93 2.96
N LEU A 327 -19.12 -6.16 1.81
CA LEU A 327 -19.69 -5.96 0.48
C LEU A 327 -20.86 -6.94 0.23
N GLY A 328 -20.74 -8.18 0.70
CA GLY A 328 -21.82 -9.17 0.65
C GLY A 328 -23.08 -8.73 1.39
N GLU A 329 -22.93 -8.21 2.62
CA GLU A 329 -24.06 -7.65 3.38
C GLU A 329 -24.63 -6.39 2.72
N PHE A 330 -23.76 -5.51 2.22
CA PHE A 330 -24.19 -4.32 1.49
C PHE A 330 -25.03 -4.67 0.26
N ASN A 331 -24.59 -5.66 -0.53
CA ASN A 331 -25.29 -6.10 -1.74
C ASN A 331 -26.62 -6.80 -1.47
N LYS A 332 -26.79 -7.46 -0.30
CA LYS A 332 -28.10 -7.98 0.13
C LYS A 332 -29.06 -6.85 0.49
N TYR A 333 -28.54 -5.82 1.14
CA TYR A 333 -29.30 -4.67 1.61
C TYR A 333 -29.71 -3.72 0.48
N TRP A 334 -28.74 -3.30 -0.34
CA TRP A 334 -28.84 -2.17 -1.25
C TRP A 334 -30.07 -2.22 -2.17
N PRO A 335 -30.39 -3.32 -2.87
CA PRO A 335 -31.50 -3.35 -3.83
C PRO A 335 -32.86 -2.99 -3.23
N ASN A 336 -33.07 -3.27 -1.95
CA ASN A 336 -34.34 -3.05 -1.24
C ASN A 336 -34.37 -1.75 -0.41
N ALA A 337 -33.25 -1.02 -0.37
CA ALA A 337 -33.11 0.21 0.38
C ALA A 337 -33.93 1.35 -0.24
N GLN A 338 -34.55 2.18 0.59
CA GLN A 338 -35.36 3.31 0.14
C GLN A 338 -34.45 4.46 -0.33
N PRO A 339 -34.63 5.01 -1.54
CA PRO A 339 -33.95 6.24 -1.97
C PRO A 339 -34.23 7.41 -1.03
N LEU A 340 -33.25 8.30 -0.90
CA LEU A 340 -33.35 9.53 -0.11
C LEU A 340 -34.07 10.67 -0.84
#